data_AF-A0A3R6IQ09-F1
#
_entry.id   AF-A0A3R6IQ09-F1
#
_cell.length_a   1.000
_cell.length_b   1.000
_cell.length_c   1.000
_cell.angle_alpha   90.00
_cell.angle_beta   90.00
_cell.angle_gamma   90.00
#
_symmetry.space_group_name_H-M   'P 1'
#
loop_
_entity.id
_entity.type
_entity.pdbx_description
1 polymer ?
#
loop_
_entity_poly.entity_id
_entity_poly.type
_entity_poly.pdbx_seq_one_letter_code
_entity_poly.pdbx_strand_id
1 'polypeptide(L)'
;MDRNLGALNTYREDKNRNLYYQWGRKDPFYDKAQNSAISSVITAADKGNALNFDVSVRNPTVFFQQQSGDGKSGTWHGGSAAITNLWDPDTKTVFDPCPAGWRVPAKVAWEAYKWGSGGNMAWDTANPYGTVWTVGPGVYSWFPRGALNNSIAFDTGNAYMWSTEWASTTPYTYKITSSSGSVANTIVGSLGGSVRCVKVK
;
A
#
# COMPACT_ATOMS: atom_id res chain seq x y z
N MET A 1 -11.15 -0.89 10.30
CA MET A 1 -11.29 0.30 9.45
C MET A 1 -12.08 -0.09 8.20
N ASP A 2 -13.06 0.71 7.83
CA ASP A 2 -13.97 0.52 6.68
C ASP A 2 -13.44 1.13 5.37
N ARG A 3 -12.25 1.74 5.44
CA ARG A 3 -11.51 2.39 4.36
C ARG A 3 -10.00 2.23 4.54
N ASN A 4 -9.25 2.67 3.55
CA ASN A 4 -7.78 2.71 3.58
C ASN A 4 -7.28 3.96 4.32
N LEU A 5 -6.01 3.94 4.76
CA LEU A 5 -5.40 5.09 5.41
C LEU A 5 -5.40 6.32 4.51
N GLY A 6 -5.85 7.46 5.04
CA GLY A 6 -5.87 8.74 4.33
C GLY A 6 -7.15 9.08 3.59
N ALA A 7 -8.14 8.18 3.57
CA ALA A 7 -9.46 8.51 3.02
C ALA A 7 -10.09 9.68 3.79
N LEU A 8 -10.46 10.74 3.07
CA LEU A 8 -11.03 11.97 3.67
C LEU A 8 -12.56 11.93 3.73
N ASN A 9 -13.19 11.03 2.97
CA ASN A 9 -14.65 10.88 2.94
C ASN A 9 -15.05 9.42 2.64
N THR A 10 -16.35 9.19 2.50
CA THR A 10 -16.99 7.89 2.25
C THR A 10 -17.43 7.68 0.80
N TYR A 11 -17.18 8.65 -0.08
CA TYR A 11 -17.62 8.59 -1.47
C TYR A 11 -16.79 7.57 -2.25
N ARG A 12 -17.45 6.84 -3.14
CA ARG A 12 -16.85 5.81 -3.99
C ARG A 12 -16.47 6.42 -5.33
N GLU A 13 -15.48 7.30 -5.32
CA GLU A 13 -15.11 8.08 -6.49
C GLU A 13 -13.61 8.02 -6.76
N ASP A 14 -13.21 8.31 -7.99
CA ASP A 14 -11.80 8.27 -8.40
C ASP A 14 -10.93 9.26 -7.62
N LYS A 15 -11.52 10.34 -7.08
CA LYS A 15 -10.81 11.41 -6.35
C LYS A 15 -10.66 11.12 -4.85
N ASN A 16 -11.43 10.19 -4.28
CA ASN A 16 -11.29 9.77 -2.89
C ASN A 16 -10.15 8.73 -2.76
N ARG A 17 -8.94 9.19 -3.09
CA ARG A 17 -7.73 8.37 -3.08
C ARG A 17 -7.10 8.36 -1.69
N ASN A 18 -6.27 7.37 -1.46
CA ASN A 18 -5.65 7.13 -0.18
C ASN A 18 -4.23 7.65 -0.14
N LEU A 19 -3.64 7.53 1.04
CA LEU A 19 -2.20 7.56 1.18
C LEU A 19 -1.61 6.23 0.68
N TYR A 20 -0.52 6.34 -0.07
CA TYR A 20 0.28 5.24 -0.57
C TYR A 20 1.58 5.20 0.22
N TYR A 21 2.05 4.00 0.51
CA TYR A 21 3.24 3.77 1.33
C TYR A 21 4.21 2.91 0.53
N GLN A 22 5.50 3.19 0.67
CA GLN A 22 6.53 2.22 0.34
C GLN A 22 6.58 1.18 1.45
N TRP A 23 6.81 -0.08 1.12
CA TRP A 23 6.73 -1.18 2.07
C TRP A 23 7.75 -1.00 3.22
N GLY A 24 7.29 -0.99 4.46
CA GLY A 24 8.15 -0.77 5.64
C GLY A 24 8.45 0.70 5.96
N ARG A 25 7.84 1.66 5.26
CA ARG A 25 8.01 3.10 5.53
C ARG A 25 6.77 3.67 6.22
N LYS A 26 6.96 4.53 7.23
CA LYS A 26 5.84 5.23 7.89
C LYS A 26 5.29 6.41 7.10
N ASP A 27 6.12 7.01 6.26
CA ASP A 27 5.80 8.28 5.61
C ASP A 27 4.89 8.03 4.40
N PRO A 28 3.73 8.70 4.32
CA PRO A 28 2.79 8.52 3.24
C PRO A 28 3.11 9.38 2.02
N PHE A 29 2.60 8.92 0.88
CA PHE A 29 2.63 9.61 -0.41
C PHE A 29 1.22 9.68 -1.01
N TYR A 30 1.04 10.58 -1.97
CA TYR A 30 -0.25 10.83 -2.61
C TYR A 30 -0.06 10.99 -4.11
N ASP A 31 -1.13 10.78 -4.89
CA ASP A 31 -1.08 11.12 -6.31
C ASP A 31 -1.01 12.64 -6.49
N LYS A 32 0.15 13.12 -6.95
CA LYS A 32 0.39 14.53 -7.24
C LYS A 32 -0.61 15.14 -8.23
N ALA A 33 -1.20 14.34 -9.13
CA ALA A 33 -2.16 14.85 -10.11
C ALA A 33 -3.52 15.24 -9.47
N GLN A 34 -3.82 14.72 -8.27
CA GLN A 34 -5.07 15.03 -7.55
C GLN A 34 -4.90 16.10 -6.47
N ASN A 35 -3.68 16.57 -6.20
CA ASN A 35 -3.44 17.64 -5.23
C ASN A 35 -2.27 18.52 -5.66
N SER A 36 -2.61 19.62 -6.35
CA SER A 36 -1.65 20.62 -6.83
C SER A 36 -0.90 21.36 -5.72
N ALA A 37 -1.40 21.36 -4.48
CA ALA A 37 -0.73 22.01 -3.35
C ALA A 37 0.48 21.21 -2.84
N ILE A 38 0.52 19.90 -3.09
CA ILE A 38 1.62 19.02 -2.66
C ILE A 38 2.47 18.51 -3.83
N SER A 39 2.08 18.79 -5.08
CA SER A 39 2.73 18.24 -6.27
C SER A 39 4.17 18.72 -6.46
N SER A 40 4.53 19.89 -5.93
CA SER A 40 5.91 20.43 -5.94
C SER A 40 6.73 20.00 -4.71
N VAL A 41 6.08 19.49 -3.67
CA VAL A 41 6.71 19.11 -2.39
C VAL A 41 7.13 17.65 -2.40
N ILE A 42 6.33 16.78 -3.04
CA ILE A 42 6.63 15.36 -3.16
C ILE A 42 7.51 15.14 -4.38
N THR A 43 8.71 14.60 -4.18
CA THR A 43 9.70 14.35 -5.24
C THR A 43 10.15 12.90 -5.25
N ALA A 44 10.60 12.40 -6.39
CA ALA A 44 11.23 11.08 -6.49
C ALA A 44 12.74 11.26 -6.57
N ALA A 45 13.50 10.43 -5.86
CA ALA A 45 14.96 10.45 -5.93
C ALA A 45 15.56 9.07 -5.77
N ASP A 46 16.62 8.82 -6.54
CA ASP A 46 17.57 7.76 -6.27
C ASP A 46 18.50 8.20 -5.11
N LYS A 47 18.63 7.37 -4.07
CA LYS A 47 19.48 7.61 -2.89
C LYS A 47 20.64 6.61 -2.78
N GLY A 48 20.90 5.82 -3.82
CA GLY A 48 21.94 4.81 -3.85
C GLY A 48 21.68 3.58 -2.97
N ASN A 49 22.66 2.68 -2.94
CA ASN A 49 22.57 1.34 -2.33
C ASN A 49 22.94 1.31 -0.83
N ALA A 50 22.93 2.45 -0.14
CA ALA A 50 23.16 2.51 1.30
C ALA A 50 21.85 2.28 2.07
N LEU A 51 21.91 1.80 3.31
CA LEU A 51 20.74 1.75 4.20
C LEU A 51 20.26 3.17 4.53
N ASN A 52 19.28 3.65 3.78
CA ASN A 52 18.87 5.06 3.74
C ASN A 52 17.80 5.42 4.79
N PHE A 53 17.85 4.87 6.00
CA PHE A 53 16.86 5.13 7.07
C PHE A 53 16.92 6.55 7.62
N ASP A 54 18.11 7.01 8.03
CA ASP A 54 18.25 8.38 8.55
C ASP A 54 17.91 9.41 7.47
N VAL A 55 18.21 9.07 6.21
CA VAL A 55 17.86 9.90 5.05
C VAL A 55 16.35 9.93 4.87
N SER A 56 15.63 8.80 4.98
CA SER A 56 14.16 8.80 4.86
C SER A 56 13.48 9.59 5.96
N VAL A 57 13.93 9.44 7.21
CA VAL A 57 13.38 10.17 8.37
C VAL A 57 13.54 11.68 8.20
N ARG A 58 14.67 12.15 7.63
CA ARG A 58 14.91 13.58 7.35
C ARG A 58 14.20 14.07 6.08
N ASN A 59 13.72 13.18 5.23
CA ASN A 59 13.13 13.49 3.92
C ASN A 59 11.79 12.76 3.72
N PRO A 60 10.77 13.05 4.55
CA PRO A 60 9.49 12.32 4.52
C PRO A 60 8.73 12.50 3.20
N THR A 61 8.97 13.59 2.47
CA THR A 61 8.30 13.89 1.19
C THR A 61 9.05 13.37 -0.03
N VAL A 62 10.19 12.71 0.15
CA VAL A 62 10.98 12.16 -0.97
C VAL A 62 10.70 10.67 -1.11
N PHE A 63 10.13 10.30 -2.25
CA PHE A 63 9.85 8.93 -2.68
C PHE A 63 11.13 8.30 -3.20
N PHE A 64 11.68 7.31 -2.48
CA PHE A 64 12.97 6.74 -2.85
C PHE A 64 12.77 5.71 -3.95
N GLN A 65 13.44 5.90 -5.08
CA GLN A 65 13.35 4.98 -6.20
C GLN A 65 13.96 3.63 -5.84
N GLN A 66 13.51 2.58 -6.54
CA GLN A 66 14.09 1.26 -6.44
C GLN A 66 15.61 1.33 -6.59
N GLN A 67 16.31 0.82 -5.59
CA GLN A 67 17.75 0.74 -5.59
C GLN A 67 18.16 -0.64 -6.08
N SER A 68 18.84 -0.72 -7.22
CA SER A 68 19.33 -1.97 -7.79
C SER A 68 20.84 -2.07 -7.62
N GLY A 69 21.29 -2.75 -6.56
CA GLY A 69 22.65 -3.29 -6.49
C GLY A 69 22.72 -4.76 -6.94
N ASP A 70 21.64 -5.52 -6.77
CA ASP A 70 21.64 -6.98 -6.88
C ASP A 70 20.41 -7.57 -7.60
N GLY A 71 19.48 -6.72 -8.05
CA GLY A 71 18.24 -7.15 -8.72
C GLY A 71 17.26 -7.92 -7.83
N LYS A 72 17.47 -7.96 -6.51
CA LYS A 72 16.74 -8.84 -5.59
C LYS A 72 15.94 -8.13 -4.52
N SER A 73 16.30 -6.91 -4.15
CA SER A 73 15.71 -6.30 -2.96
C SER A 73 14.44 -5.52 -3.24
N GLY A 74 14.31 -4.85 -4.38
CA GLY A 74 13.09 -4.09 -4.70
C GLY A 74 12.67 -3.11 -3.58
N THR A 75 13.62 -2.68 -2.73
CA THR A 75 13.36 -1.89 -1.52
C THR A 75 13.63 -0.41 -1.78
N TRP A 76 13.02 0.44 -0.97
CA TRP A 76 13.27 1.89 -0.98
C TRP A 76 14.52 2.28 -0.19
N HIS A 77 14.97 1.43 0.74
CA HIS A 77 16.02 1.75 1.71
C HIS A 77 17.43 1.39 1.22
N GLY A 78 17.62 0.99 -0.04
CA GLY A 78 18.94 0.72 -0.61
C GLY A 78 19.62 -0.59 -0.19
N GLY A 79 19.03 -1.36 0.72
CA GLY A 79 19.61 -2.64 1.17
C GLY A 79 19.43 -3.78 0.17
N SER A 80 20.28 -4.80 0.26
CA SER A 80 20.25 -6.02 -0.56
C SER A 80 19.14 -7.02 -0.18
N ALA A 81 18.48 -6.80 0.95
CA ALA A 81 17.36 -7.61 1.42
C ALA A 81 16.31 -6.74 2.10
N ALA A 82 15.08 -7.25 2.17
CA ALA A 82 14.03 -6.63 2.96
C ALA A 82 14.34 -6.72 4.45
N ILE A 83 14.04 -5.63 5.16
CA ILE A 83 14.14 -5.57 6.61
C ILE A 83 12.74 -5.83 7.15
N THR A 84 12.45 -7.10 7.44
CA THR A 84 11.09 -7.58 7.67
C THR A 84 10.46 -7.09 8.97
N ASN A 85 11.26 -6.66 9.93
CA ASN A 85 10.80 -6.07 11.18
C ASN A 85 10.51 -4.55 11.09
N LEU A 86 10.54 -3.95 9.89
CA LEU A 86 9.98 -2.60 9.71
C LEU A 86 8.46 -2.63 9.90
N TRP A 87 7.77 -3.57 9.28
CA TRP A 87 6.36 -3.86 9.55
C TRP A 87 6.27 -5.28 10.07
N ASP A 88 6.22 -5.42 11.38
CA ASP A 88 6.23 -6.73 12.04
C ASP A 88 4.79 -7.28 12.19
N PRO A 89 4.55 -8.58 11.93
CA PRO A 89 3.21 -9.17 12.00
C PRO A 89 2.64 -9.20 13.42
N ASP A 90 3.48 -9.21 14.45
CA ASP A 90 3.08 -9.44 15.84
C ASP A 90 3.22 -8.19 16.71
N THR A 91 4.19 -7.34 16.40
CA THR A 91 4.52 -6.14 17.15
C THR A 91 4.29 -4.88 16.32
N LYS A 92 3.56 -3.91 16.88
CA LYS A 92 3.46 -2.59 16.24
C LYS A 92 4.79 -1.85 16.37
N THR A 93 5.44 -1.59 15.24
CA THR A 93 6.70 -0.85 15.18
C THR A 93 6.45 0.66 15.04
N VAL A 94 7.51 1.47 15.17
CA VAL A 94 7.45 2.90 14.85
C VAL A 94 7.27 3.19 13.34
N PHE A 95 7.52 2.20 12.49
CA PHE A 95 7.37 2.32 11.04
C PHE A 95 5.98 1.91 10.54
N ASP A 96 5.18 1.24 11.37
CA ASP A 96 3.80 0.86 11.08
C ASP A 96 2.91 2.13 11.05
N PRO A 97 2.34 2.52 9.89
CA PRO A 97 1.61 3.77 9.75
C PRO A 97 0.18 3.73 10.34
N CYS A 98 -0.25 2.58 10.88
CA CYS A 98 -1.60 2.47 11.45
C CYS A 98 -1.73 3.24 12.78
N PRO A 99 -2.94 3.72 13.13
CA PRO A 99 -3.16 4.39 14.41
C PRO A 99 -3.00 3.43 15.60
N ALA A 100 -2.92 3.99 16.82
CA ALA A 100 -2.88 3.21 18.06
C ALA A 100 -4.06 2.22 18.15
N GLY A 101 -3.79 0.99 18.58
CA GLY A 101 -4.75 -0.11 18.58
C GLY A 101 -4.90 -0.84 17.23
N TRP A 102 -4.18 -0.41 16.19
CA TRP A 102 -4.20 -1.02 14.86
C TRP A 102 -2.79 -1.24 14.30
N ARG A 103 -2.66 -2.22 13.40
CA ARG A 103 -1.39 -2.56 12.73
C ARG A 103 -1.58 -2.92 11.26
N VAL A 104 -0.50 -2.91 10.49
CA VAL A 104 -0.45 -3.49 9.15
C VAL A 104 -0.76 -5.00 9.27
N PRO A 105 -1.60 -5.57 8.40
CA PRO A 105 -2.02 -6.96 8.51
C PRO A 105 -0.91 -7.92 8.08
N ALA A 106 -0.84 -9.07 8.75
CA ALA A 106 -0.17 -10.24 8.20
C ALA A 106 -0.91 -10.76 6.96
N LYS A 107 -0.22 -11.51 6.09
CA LYS A 107 -0.76 -12.04 4.82
C LYS A 107 -2.02 -12.87 5.05
N VAL A 108 -2.07 -13.62 6.15
CA VAL A 108 -3.23 -14.46 6.53
C VAL A 108 -4.53 -13.65 6.65
N ALA A 109 -4.47 -12.35 6.94
CA ALA A 109 -5.67 -11.51 7.00
C ALA A 109 -6.41 -11.43 5.64
N TRP A 110 -5.70 -11.67 4.55
CA TRP A 110 -6.26 -11.68 3.20
C TRP A 110 -7.10 -12.93 2.90
N GLU A 111 -7.07 -13.97 3.73
CA GLU A 111 -7.97 -15.14 3.56
C GLU A 111 -9.45 -14.77 3.76
N ALA A 112 -9.72 -13.67 4.46
CA ALA A 112 -11.07 -13.13 4.61
C ALA A 112 -11.62 -12.51 3.31
N TYR A 113 -10.77 -12.33 2.29
CA TYR A 113 -11.05 -11.55 1.08
C TYR A 113 -11.25 -12.49 -0.10
N LYS A 114 -12.50 -12.85 -0.34
CA LYS A 114 -12.90 -13.87 -1.31
C LYS A 114 -13.47 -13.20 -2.53
N TRP A 115 -12.69 -13.16 -3.61
CA TRP A 115 -13.12 -12.62 -4.89
C TRP A 115 -13.96 -13.63 -5.67
N GLY A 116 -14.93 -13.14 -6.44
CA GLY A 116 -15.68 -13.93 -7.42
C GLY A 116 -17.07 -14.35 -6.95
N SER A 117 -17.70 -15.25 -7.72
CA SER A 117 -19.07 -15.70 -7.46
C SER A 117 -19.18 -16.40 -6.09
N GLY A 118 -20.15 -15.97 -5.27
CA GLY A 118 -20.29 -16.45 -3.89
C GLY A 118 -19.21 -15.93 -2.92
N GLY A 119 -18.29 -15.10 -3.40
CA GLY A 119 -17.32 -14.38 -2.59
C GLY A 119 -17.92 -13.16 -1.91
N ASN A 120 -17.12 -12.51 -1.05
CA ASN A 120 -17.49 -11.28 -0.37
C ASN A 120 -16.78 -10.05 -0.96
N MET A 121 -16.04 -10.20 -2.05
CA MET A 121 -15.40 -9.10 -2.78
C MET A 121 -15.76 -9.12 -4.25
N ALA A 122 -16.06 -7.93 -4.77
CA ALA A 122 -16.35 -7.72 -6.18
C ALA A 122 -15.98 -6.29 -6.59
N TRP A 123 -15.63 -6.13 -7.87
CA TRP A 123 -15.46 -4.82 -8.47
C TRP A 123 -16.76 -4.01 -8.38
N ASP A 124 -16.67 -2.73 -8.00
CA ASP A 124 -17.83 -1.84 -7.96
C ASP A 124 -18.17 -1.38 -9.38
N THR A 125 -19.15 -2.03 -10.02
CA THR A 125 -19.55 -1.70 -11.39
C THR A 125 -20.32 -0.39 -11.49
N ALA A 126 -20.97 0.05 -10.41
CA ALA A 126 -21.65 1.33 -10.36
C ALA A 126 -20.64 2.48 -10.22
N ASN A 127 -19.53 2.23 -9.54
CA ASN A 127 -18.44 3.18 -9.35
C ASN A 127 -17.10 2.52 -9.68
N PRO A 128 -16.68 2.46 -10.96
CA PRO A 128 -15.57 1.64 -11.46
C PRO A 128 -14.19 2.21 -11.12
N TYR A 129 -14.02 2.61 -9.87
CA TYR A 129 -12.82 3.18 -9.28
C TYR A 129 -12.30 2.34 -8.11
N GLY A 130 -12.90 1.17 -7.85
CA GLY A 130 -12.51 0.34 -6.73
C GLY A 130 -13.36 -0.92 -6.54
N THR A 131 -13.17 -1.54 -5.40
CA THR A 131 -13.75 -2.83 -5.02
C THR A 131 -14.55 -2.69 -3.75
N VAL A 132 -15.72 -3.35 -3.73
CA VAL A 132 -16.53 -3.50 -2.52
C VAL A 132 -16.12 -4.79 -1.81
N TRP A 133 -16.00 -4.72 -0.49
CA TRP A 133 -15.95 -5.88 0.40
C TRP A 133 -17.14 -5.89 1.33
N THR A 134 -17.97 -6.92 1.21
CA THR A 134 -19.15 -7.15 2.03
C THR A 134 -18.75 -7.82 3.34
N VAL A 135 -18.88 -7.09 4.44
CA VAL A 135 -18.58 -7.59 5.79
C VAL A 135 -19.79 -8.33 6.37
N GLY A 136 -20.99 -7.87 6.01
CA GLY A 136 -22.27 -8.43 6.43
C GLY A 136 -23.41 -7.83 5.62
N PRO A 137 -24.67 -8.23 5.89
CA PRO A 137 -25.84 -7.69 5.20
C PRO A 137 -25.89 -6.15 5.33
N GLY A 138 -25.79 -5.44 4.21
CA GLY A 138 -25.79 -3.96 4.19
C GLY A 138 -24.51 -3.29 4.72
N VAL A 139 -23.50 -4.06 5.15
CA VAL A 139 -22.26 -3.52 5.73
C VAL A 139 -21.10 -3.79 4.77
N TYR A 140 -20.50 -2.71 4.28
CA TYR A 140 -19.47 -2.77 3.25
C TYR A 140 -18.25 -1.93 3.63
N SER A 141 -17.07 -2.35 3.18
CA SER A 141 -15.90 -1.50 3.00
C SER A 141 -15.67 -1.29 1.50
N TRP A 142 -15.04 -0.17 1.14
CA TRP A 142 -14.69 0.10 -0.25
C TRP A 142 -13.19 0.44 -0.37
N PHE A 143 -12.54 -0.18 -1.35
CA PHE A 143 -11.12 -0.01 -1.61
C PHE A 143 -10.94 0.63 -2.98
N PRO A 144 -10.48 1.89 -3.07
CA PRO A 144 -10.19 2.47 -4.36
C PRO A 144 -9.00 1.75 -5.00
N ARG A 145 -9.02 1.74 -6.33
CA ARG A 145 -7.92 1.26 -7.14
C ARG A 145 -6.69 2.15 -6.98
N GLY A 146 -5.57 1.58 -7.39
CA GLY A 146 -4.39 2.35 -7.75
C GLY A 146 -3.16 2.10 -6.88
N ALA A 147 -2.05 2.59 -7.40
CA ALA A 147 -0.72 2.48 -6.82
C ALA A 147 0.18 3.61 -7.36
N LEU A 148 1.34 3.82 -6.74
CA LEU A 148 2.36 4.73 -7.25
C LEU A 148 3.56 3.96 -7.78
N ASN A 149 4.07 4.34 -8.95
CA ASN A 149 5.34 3.85 -9.45
C ASN A 149 6.54 4.60 -8.85
N ASN A 150 7.78 4.21 -9.22
CA ASN A 150 9.01 4.87 -8.75
C ASN A 150 9.14 6.36 -9.15
N SER A 151 8.34 6.83 -10.12
CA SER A 151 8.28 8.23 -10.54
C SER A 151 7.10 8.98 -9.91
N ILE A 152 6.44 8.37 -8.91
CA ILE A 152 5.22 8.90 -8.27
C ILE A 152 4.10 9.12 -9.29
N ALA A 153 4.09 8.35 -10.37
CA ALA A 153 2.97 8.34 -11.30
C ALA A 153 1.93 7.33 -10.81
N PHE A 154 0.67 7.73 -10.88
CA PHE A 154 -0.46 6.93 -10.47
C PHE A 154 -0.80 5.87 -11.52
N ASP A 155 -0.79 4.60 -11.11
CA ASP A 155 -1.34 3.49 -11.89
C ASP A 155 -2.82 3.32 -11.55
N THR A 156 -3.70 3.32 -12.55
CA THR A 156 -5.14 3.10 -12.40
C THR A 156 -5.56 1.63 -12.60
N GLY A 157 -4.68 0.77 -13.11
CA GLY A 157 -5.00 -0.59 -13.53
C GLY A 157 -5.06 -1.60 -12.39
N ASN A 158 -4.29 -1.37 -11.32
CA ASN A 158 -4.17 -2.29 -10.20
C ASN A 158 -4.25 -1.53 -8.86
N ALA A 159 -4.74 -2.18 -7.83
CA ALA A 159 -4.55 -1.77 -6.43
C ALA A 159 -3.71 -2.83 -5.71
N TYR A 160 -2.85 -2.38 -4.80
CA TYR A 160 -2.04 -3.26 -3.97
C TYR A 160 -2.25 -2.86 -2.51
N MET A 161 -2.70 -3.79 -1.68
CA MET A 161 -2.81 -3.60 -0.24
C MET A 161 -1.69 -4.36 0.45
N TRP A 162 -0.79 -3.65 1.13
CA TRP A 162 0.37 -4.27 1.77
C TRP A 162 0.01 -5.18 2.95
N SER A 163 0.68 -6.33 3.04
CA SER A 163 0.84 -7.04 4.31
C SER A 163 2.24 -6.86 4.90
N THR A 164 2.44 -7.31 6.14
CA THR A 164 3.72 -7.32 6.87
C THR A 164 4.71 -8.38 6.39
N GLU A 165 4.33 -9.24 5.45
CA GLU A 165 5.15 -10.38 5.04
C GLU A 165 5.86 -10.14 3.72
N TRP A 166 7.09 -10.60 3.63
CA TRP A 166 7.93 -10.53 2.44
C TRP A 166 8.16 -11.93 1.86
N ALA A 167 8.00 -12.09 0.54
CA ALA A 167 8.29 -13.33 -0.18
C ALA A 167 9.81 -13.42 -0.47
N SER A 168 10.24 -14.11 -1.53
CA SER A 168 11.68 -14.18 -1.85
C SER A 168 12.26 -12.86 -2.39
N THR A 169 11.50 -12.11 -3.17
CA THR A 169 11.97 -10.89 -3.86
C THR A 169 11.07 -9.67 -3.68
N THR A 170 9.85 -9.87 -3.17
CA THR A 170 8.80 -8.86 -3.15
C THR A 170 7.87 -9.05 -1.95
N PRO A 171 7.27 -7.97 -1.44
CA PRO A 171 6.25 -8.04 -0.39
C PRO A 171 4.99 -8.76 -0.87
N TYR A 172 4.29 -9.40 0.07
CA TYR A 172 2.93 -9.86 -0.16
C TYR A 172 1.94 -8.69 -0.14
N THR A 173 0.94 -8.82 -0.99
CA THR A 173 -0.16 -7.88 -1.13
C THR A 173 -1.47 -8.62 -1.36
N TYR A 174 -2.59 -7.98 -1.06
CA TYR A 174 -3.82 -8.27 -1.79
C TYR A 174 -3.85 -7.39 -3.05
N LYS A 175 -3.70 -8.02 -4.22
CA LYS A 175 -3.77 -7.36 -5.52
C LYS A 175 -5.22 -7.35 -5.99
N ILE A 176 -5.68 -6.19 -6.42
CA ILE A 176 -7.03 -5.95 -6.95
C ILE A 176 -6.90 -5.43 -8.38
N THR A 177 -7.74 -5.97 -9.27
CA THR A 177 -7.97 -5.47 -10.63
C THR A 177 -9.47 -5.32 -10.86
N SER A 178 -9.87 -4.83 -12.04
CA SER A 178 -11.29 -4.76 -12.39
C SER A 178 -11.98 -6.13 -12.54
N SER A 179 -11.21 -7.21 -12.62
CA SER A 179 -11.72 -8.57 -12.87
C SER A 179 -11.27 -9.61 -11.83
N SER A 180 -10.31 -9.29 -10.97
CA SER A 180 -9.74 -10.23 -10.01
C SER A 180 -9.29 -9.58 -8.70
N GLY A 181 -9.28 -10.36 -7.63
CA GLY A 181 -8.73 -10.02 -6.33
C GLY A 181 -8.05 -11.24 -5.73
N SER A 182 -6.74 -11.15 -5.44
CA SER A 182 -5.99 -12.29 -4.92
C SER A 182 -4.75 -11.85 -4.13
N VAL A 183 -4.27 -12.74 -3.27
CA VAL A 183 -2.95 -12.57 -2.66
C VAL A 183 -1.88 -12.72 -3.74
N ALA A 184 -0.98 -11.76 -3.82
CA ALA A 184 0.08 -11.71 -4.82
C ALA A 184 1.36 -11.10 -4.24
N ASN A 185 2.49 -11.39 -4.87
CA ASN A 185 3.80 -10.83 -4.57
C ASN A 185 4.47 -10.32 -5.87
N THR A 186 3.73 -9.51 -6.64
CA THR A 186 4.16 -9.07 -7.98
C THR A 186 4.64 -7.62 -8.03
N ILE A 187 4.64 -6.91 -6.91
CA ILE A 187 5.03 -5.51 -6.82
C ILE A 187 6.20 -5.39 -5.84
N VAL A 188 7.21 -4.60 -6.20
CA VAL A 188 8.38 -4.38 -5.34
C VAL A 188 8.07 -3.37 -4.22
N GLY A 189 8.74 -3.49 -3.08
CA GLY A 189 8.49 -2.67 -1.90
C GLY A 189 8.83 -1.18 -2.04
N SER A 190 9.57 -0.78 -3.08
CA SER A 190 9.83 0.63 -3.38
C SER A 190 8.65 1.33 -4.06
N LEU A 191 7.65 0.59 -4.55
CA LEU A 191 6.45 1.19 -5.13
C LEU A 191 5.46 1.60 -4.03
N GLY A 192 4.49 2.45 -4.38
CA GLY A 192 3.47 2.91 -3.45
C GLY A 192 2.24 2.03 -3.51
N GLY A 193 1.99 1.29 -2.44
CA GLY A 193 0.74 0.53 -2.23
C GLY A 193 -0.08 1.13 -1.09
N SER A 194 -1.35 0.77 -1.04
CA SER A 194 -2.24 1.17 0.05
C SER A 194 -1.98 0.32 1.31
N VAL A 195 -2.29 0.91 2.47
CA VAL A 195 -2.30 0.18 3.75
C VAL A 195 -3.73 0.15 4.29
N ARG A 196 -4.15 -1.04 4.72
CA ARG A 196 -5.39 -1.22 5.49
C ARG A 196 -5.06 -1.80 6.85
N CYS A 197 -5.41 -1.07 7.89
CA CYS A 197 -5.09 -1.47 9.24
C CYS A 197 -6.08 -2.49 9.81
N VAL A 198 -5.55 -3.49 10.53
CA VAL A 198 -6.31 -4.46 11.31
C VAL A 198 -6.14 -4.20 12.80
N LYS A 199 -7.15 -4.53 13.60
CA LYS A 199 -7.11 -4.31 15.05
C LYS A 199 -6.08 -5.24 15.66
N VAL A 200 -5.25 -4.73 16.57
CA VAL A 200 -4.37 -5.58 17.39
C VAL A 200 -5.27 -6.44 18.30
N LYS A 201 -4.98 -7.74 18.36
CA LYS A 201 -5.71 -8.67 19.23
C LYS A 201 -5.34 -8.48 20.68
#